data_AF-A0AAQ2ER57-F1
#
_entry.id   AF-A0AAQ2ER57-F1
#
_cell.length_a   1.000
_cell.length_b   1.000
_cell.length_c   1.000
_cell.angle_alpha   90.00
_cell.angle_beta   90.00
_cell.angle_gamma   90.00
#
_symmetry.space_group_name_H-M   'P 1'
#
loop_
_entity.id
_entity.type
_entity.pdbx_description
1 polymer ?
#
loop_
_entity_poly.entity_id
_entity_poly.type
_entity_poly.pdbx_seq_one_letter_code
_entity_poly.pdbx_strand_id
1 'polypeptide(L)'
;MSTLYQVIMENNHLINISIWVVLIISVFLSKDSPNVQWLAVNILFARTLDIALYEPALKLGGWFYFIMATQNLLLMALIIKRKQIANYIAQFNLSFISRFAQKSAKDFSLTPNELTYILILASAALIQTASLIERGFRKLTDFNPMFIYNAYPSLMHILTILSVLVVFSLVIDAYRGFYTRRDSTSRSSSM
;
A
#
# COMPACT_ATOMS: atom_id res chain seq x y z
N MET A 1 -0.47 1.49 30.68
CA MET A 1 -0.18 0.93 29.34
C MET A 1 0.02 -0.57 29.51
N SER A 2 -0.70 -1.42 28.76
CA SER A 2 -0.53 -2.87 28.85
C SER A 2 0.84 -3.26 28.27
N THR A 3 1.47 -4.30 28.85
CA THR A 3 2.73 -4.90 28.37
C THR A 3 2.70 -5.23 26.88
N LEU A 4 1.54 -5.60 26.35
CA LEU A 4 1.31 -5.83 24.93
C LEU A 4 1.58 -4.56 24.07
N TYR A 5 1.18 -3.39 24.55
CA TYR A 5 1.35 -2.12 23.83
C TYR A 5 2.82 -1.69 23.76
N GLN A 6 3.60 -1.96 24.81
CA GLN A 6 5.05 -1.73 24.83
C GLN A 6 5.78 -2.65 23.84
N VAL A 7 5.46 -3.95 23.85
CA VAL A 7 6.03 -4.93 22.91
C VAL A 7 5.69 -4.59 21.46
N ILE A 8 4.47 -4.09 21.18
CA ILE A 8 4.08 -3.64 19.84
C ILE A 8 4.89 -2.41 19.40
N MET A 9 5.08 -1.43 20.29
CA MET A 9 5.86 -0.22 19.99
C MET A 9 7.34 -0.54 19.74
N GLU A 10 7.95 -1.41 20.55
CA GLU A 10 9.34 -1.82 20.41
C GLU A 10 9.58 -2.65 19.14
N ASN A 11 8.62 -3.50 18.76
CA ASN A 11 8.72 -4.34 17.57
C ASN A 11 8.31 -3.64 16.26
N ASN A 12 7.76 -2.42 16.32
CA ASN A 12 7.25 -1.73 15.14
C ASN A 12 8.34 -1.49 14.08
N HIS A 13 9.58 -1.23 14.52
CA HIS A 13 10.73 -1.10 13.65
C HIS A 13 11.09 -2.43 12.96
N LEU A 14 11.06 -3.54 13.69
CA LEU A 14 11.30 -4.89 13.13
C LEU A 14 10.21 -5.30 12.13
N ILE A 15 8.95 -4.97 12.43
CA ILE A 15 7.82 -5.17 11.52
C ILE A 15 8.07 -4.39 10.23
N ASN A 16 8.45 -3.11 10.30
CA ASN A 16 8.73 -2.31 9.11
C ASN A 16 9.91 -2.85 8.27
N ILE A 17 11.01 -3.28 8.93
CA ILE A 17 12.14 -3.92 8.24
C ILE A 17 11.69 -5.20 7.54
N SER A 18 10.97 -6.07 8.23
CA SER A 18 10.50 -7.34 7.64
C SER A 18 9.60 -7.09 6.43
N ILE A 19 8.71 -6.09 6.49
CA ILE A 19 7.87 -5.67 5.36
C ILE A 19 8.74 -5.24 4.18
N TRP A 20 9.77 -4.42 4.41
CA TRP A 20 10.70 -3.99 3.36
C TRP A 20 11.41 -5.17 2.71
N VAL A 21 11.98 -6.07 3.52
CA VAL A 21 12.68 -7.26 3.02
C VAL A 21 11.76 -8.11 2.16
N VAL A 22 10.52 -8.36 2.61
CA VAL A 22 9.53 -9.15 1.86
C VAL A 22 9.14 -8.47 0.56
N LEU A 23 8.94 -7.15 0.55
CA LEU A 23 8.63 -6.39 -0.67
C LEU A 23 9.79 -6.41 -1.67
N ILE A 24 11.03 -6.26 -1.20
CA ILE A 24 12.22 -6.33 -2.05
C ILE A 24 12.32 -7.72 -2.69
N ILE A 25 12.19 -8.78 -1.88
CA ILE A 25 12.15 -10.17 -2.38
C ILE A 25 11.03 -10.34 -3.41
N SER A 26 9.85 -9.77 -3.16
CA SER A 26 8.73 -9.79 -4.11
C SER A 26 9.10 -9.20 -5.46
N VAL A 27 9.76 -8.05 -5.50
CA VAL A 27 10.17 -7.38 -6.75
C VAL A 27 11.13 -8.26 -7.56
N PHE A 28 12.07 -8.93 -6.88
CA PHE A 28 13.04 -9.82 -7.53
C PHE A 28 12.40 -11.13 -8.03
N LEU A 29 11.58 -11.79 -7.19
CA LEU A 29 10.92 -13.04 -7.57
C LEU A 29 9.89 -12.86 -8.69
N SER A 30 9.31 -11.67 -8.81
CA SER A 30 8.29 -11.37 -9.81
C SER A 30 8.81 -10.75 -11.10
N LYS A 31 10.10 -10.97 -11.46
CA LYS A 31 10.71 -10.43 -12.70
C LYS A 31 9.89 -10.66 -13.98
N ASP A 32 9.11 -11.74 -14.00
CA ASP A 32 8.29 -12.14 -15.14
C ASP A 32 6.83 -11.67 -15.04
N SER A 33 6.42 -11.05 -13.91
CA SER A 33 5.07 -10.52 -13.68
C SER A 33 5.07 -9.00 -13.45
N PRO A 34 4.85 -8.19 -14.51
CA PRO A 34 4.85 -6.72 -14.43
C PRO A 34 3.82 -6.14 -13.46
N ASN A 35 2.73 -6.89 -13.22
CA ASN A 35 1.65 -6.49 -12.31
C ASN A 35 2.10 -6.58 -10.85
N VAL A 36 2.70 -7.72 -10.49
CA VAL A 36 3.24 -7.93 -9.14
C VAL A 36 4.36 -6.95 -8.86
N GLN A 37 5.26 -6.72 -9.83
CA GLN A 37 6.33 -5.73 -9.67
C GLN A 37 5.78 -4.32 -9.49
N TRP A 38 4.79 -3.93 -10.29
CA TRP A 38 4.18 -2.61 -10.16
C TRP A 38 3.58 -2.41 -8.77
N LEU A 39 2.79 -3.38 -8.30
CA LEU A 39 2.19 -3.29 -6.97
C LEU A 39 3.26 -3.26 -5.87
N ALA A 40 4.23 -4.18 -5.91
CA ALA A 40 5.30 -4.25 -4.91
C ALA A 40 6.14 -2.97 -4.86
N VAL A 41 6.48 -2.37 -6.01
CA VAL A 41 7.21 -1.09 -6.08
C VAL A 41 6.39 0.06 -5.51
N ASN A 42 5.10 0.14 -5.82
CA ASN A 42 4.24 1.19 -5.27
C ASN A 42 4.05 1.06 -3.76
N ILE A 43 3.88 -0.17 -3.25
CA ILE A 43 3.80 -0.42 -1.81
C ILE A 43 5.13 -0.07 -1.13
N LEU A 44 6.27 -0.48 -1.70
CA LEU A 44 7.59 -0.15 -1.18
C LEU A 44 7.77 1.37 -1.10
N PHE A 45 7.48 2.08 -2.18
CA PHE A 45 7.58 3.54 -2.23
C PHE A 45 6.67 4.21 -1.19
N ALA A 46 5.42 3.77 -1.06
CA ALA A 46 4.51 4.30 -0.06
C ALA A 46 4.96 4.02 1.37
N ARG A 47 5.52 2.83 1.66
CA ARG A 47 6.06 2.51 2.99
C ARG A 47 7.31 3.35 3.31
N THR A 48 8.13 3.64 2.31
CA THR A 48 9.26 4.56 2.47
C THR A 48 8.78 5.98 2.77
N LEU A 49 7.75 6.45 2.06
CA LEU A 49 7.12 7.74 2.34
C LEU A 49 6.47 7.77 3.72
N ASP A 50 5.78 6.71 4.16
CA ASP A 50 5.20 6.62 5.50
C ASP A 50 6.27 6.89 6.56
N ILE A 51 7.39 6.16 6.50
CA ILE A 51 8.48 6.30 7.48
C ILE A 51 9.09 7.71 7.42
N ALA A 52 9.34 8.23 6.21
CA ALA A 52 9.97 9.54 6.02
C ALA A 52 9.07 10.71 6.47
N LEU A 53 7.75 10.58 6.26
CA LEU A 53 6.78 11.63 6.57
C LEU A 53 6.19 11.53 7.97
N TYR A 54 6.30 10.37 8.65
CA TYR A 54 5.67 10.13 9.95
C TYR A 54 6.08 11.15 11.01
N GLU A 55 7.38 11.33 11.25
CA GLU A 55 7.89 12.28 12.25
C GLU A 55 7.55 13.75 11.90
N PRO A 56 7.77 14.24 10.66
CA PRO A 56 7.33 15.56 10.26
C PRO A 56 5.82 15.77 10.42
N ALA A 57 5.01 14.78 10.03
CA ALA A 57 3.55 14.87 10.07
C ALA A 57 3.03 14.90 11.51
N LEU A 58 3.64 14.14 12.44
CA LEU A 58 3.30 14.18 13.86
C LEU A 58 3.43 15.58 14.46
N LYS A 59 4.46 16.34 14.05
CA LYS A 59 4.68 17.72 14.51
C LYS A 59 3.57 18.67 14.06
N LEU A 60 2.80 18.32 13.02
CA LEU A 60 1.71 19.14 12.49
C LEU A 60 0.35 18.86 13.17
N GLY A 61 0.31 17.98 14.17
CA GLY A 61 -0.85 17.77 15.02
C GLY A 61 -2.06 17.20 14.26
N GLY A 62 -3.09 18.02 14.01
CA GLY A 62 -4.32 17.58 13.33
C GLY A 62 -4.09 17.23 11.86
N TRP A 63 -3.16 17.94 11.21
CA TRP A 63 -2.80 17.73 9.82
C TRP A 63 -2.16 16.36 9.55
N PHE A 64 -1.64 15.69 10.59
CA PHE A 64 -1.15 14.32 10.51
C PHE A 64 -2.17 13.40 9.81
N TYR A 65 -3.42 13.39 10.27
CA TYR A 65 -4.46 12.52 9.72
C TYR A 65 -4.78 12.84 8.26
N PHE A 66 -4.74 14.12 7.90
CA PHE A 66 -4.97 14.57 6.53
C PHE A 66 -3.85 14.14 5.58
N ILE A 67 -2.59 14.30 5.99
CA ILE A 67 -1.42 13.90 5.20
C ILE A 67 -1.45 12.39 4.96
N MET A 68 -1.64 11.60 6.02
CA MET A 68 -1.69 10.14 5.90
C MET A 68 -2.88 9.67 5.04
N ALA A 69 -4.04 10.32 5.15
CA ALA A 69 -5.22 9.99 4.34
C ALA A 69 -4.96 10.29 2.86
N THR A 70 -4.35 11.44 2.57
CA THR A 70 -3.98 11.83 1.21
C THR A 70 -3.00 10.83 0.61
N GLN A 71 -2.01 10.38 1.38
CA GLN A 71 -1.05 9.37 0.93
C GLN A 71 -1.71 8.03 0.60
N ASN A 72 -2.64 7.56 1.44
CA ASN A 72 -3.43 6.34 1.18
C ASN A 72 -4.26 6.47 -0.11
N LEU A 73 -4.91 7.63 -0.31
CA LEU A 73 -5.70 7.90 -1.51
C LEU A 73 -4.82 7.99 -2.77
N LEU A 74 -3.64 8.59 -2.69
CA LEU A 74 -2.67 8.65 -3.78
C LEU A 74 -2.20 7.24 -4.16
N LEU A 75 -1.85 6.41 -3.18
CA LEU A 75 -1.43 5.02 -3.45
C LEU A 75 -2.57 4.21 -4.08
N MET A 76 -3.79 4.39 -3.60
CA MET A 76 -4.98 3.77 -4.20
C MET A 76 -5.16 4.22 -5.66
N ALA A 77 -4.99 5.51 -5.95
CA ALA A 77 -5.03 6.03 -7.31
C ALA A 77 -3.91 5.45 -8.18
N LEU A 78 -2.69 5.25 -7.66
CA LEU A 78 -1.58 4.63 -8.38
C LEU A 78 -1.89 3.17 -8.80
N ILE A 79 -2.66 2.45 -7.99
CA ILE A 79 -3.08 1.08 -8.30
C ILE A 79 -4.23 1.08 -9.30
N ILE A 80 -5.31 1.83 -9.02
CA ILE A 80 -6.53 1.86 -9.86
C ILE A 80 -6.24 2.45 -11.26
N LYS A 81 -5.48 3.54 -11.31
CA LYS A 81 -5.14 4.25 -12.55
C LYS A 81 -3.81 3.80 -13.15
N ARG A 82 -3.30 2.61 -12.78
CA ARG A 82 -2.03 2.04 -13.25
C ARG A 82 -1.81 2.25 -14.75
N LYS A 83 -2.77 1.86 -15.59
CA LYS A 83 -2.63 1.96 -17.06
C LYS A 83 -2.37 3.40 -17.53
N GLN A 84 -3.08 4.37 -16.98
CA GLN A 84 -2.93 5.78 -17.35
C GLN A 84 -1.58 6.32 -16.87
N ILE A 85 -1.21 6.03 -15.63
CA ILE A 85 0.04 6.49 -15.01
C ILE A 85 1.26 5.84 -15.68
N ALA A 86 1.20 4.54 -15.94
CA ALA A 86 2.27 3.82 -16.62
C ALA A 86 2.46 4.33 -18.06
N ASN A 87 1.38 4.63 -18.79
CA ASN A 87 1.46 5.27 -20.10
C ASN A 87 2.08 6.67 -20.03
N TYR A 88 1.73 7.46 -19.01
CA TYR A 88 2.33 8.79 -18.80
C TYR A 88 3.82 8.68 -18.50
N ILE A 89 4.22 7.79 -17.59
CA ILE A 89 5.63 7.54 -17.23
C ILE A 89 6.43 7.01 -18.43
N ALA A 90 5.82 6.19 -19.28
CA ALA A 90 6.45 5.68 -20.49
C ALA A 90 6.87 6.79 -21.47
N GLN A 91 6.26 7.98 -21.42
CA GLN A 91 6.57 9.11 -22.30
C GLN A 91 7.81 9.92 -21.86
N PHE A 92 8.31 9.75 -20.63
CA PHE A 92 9.46 10.52 -20.10
C PHE A 92 10.82 10.05 -20.62
N ASN A 93 10.90 9.04 -21.50
CA ASN A 93 12.13 8.52 -22.10
C ASN A 93 13.25 8.16 -21.09
N LEU A 94 12.89 7.74 -19.87
CA LEU A 94 13.83 7.23 -18.88
C LEU A 94 14.06 5.74 -19.14
N SER A 95 15.23 5.34 -19.64
CA SER A 95 15.42 4.03 -20.30
C SER A 95 14.85 2.82 -19.54
N PHE A 96 15.19 2.66 -18.26
CA PHE A 96 14.72 1.53 -17.44
C PHE A 96 13.27 1.69 -17.00
N ILE A 97 12.91 2.89 -16.54
CA ILE A 97 11.58 3.19 -15.98
C ILE A 97 10.51 3.16 -17.07
N SER A 98 10.80 3.71 -18.25
CA SER A 98 9.88 3.71 -19.38
C SER A 98 9.67 2.30 -19.95
N ARG A 99 10.71 1.44 -19.98
CA ARG A 99 10.55 0.03 -20.36
C ARG A 99 9.69 -0.74 -19.36
N PHE A 100 9.92 -0.54 -18.07
CA PHE A 100 9.10 -1.12 -17.00
C PHE A 100 7.63 -0.67 -17.11
N ALA A 101 7.40 0.64 -17.24
CA ALA A 101 6.07 1.22 -17.35
C ALA A 101 5.33 0.75 -18.61
N GLN A 102 6.01 0.62 -19.76
CA GLN A 102 5.42 0.04 -20.97
C GLN A 102 4.97 -1.41 -20.77
N LYS A 103 5.77 -2.22 -20.06
CA LYS A 103 5.42 -3.62 -19.74
C LYS A 103 4.20 -3.68 -18.82
N SER A 104 4.18 -2.87 -17.76
CA SER A 104 3.05 -2.78 -16.82
C SER A 104 1.76 -2.18 -17.43
N ALA A 105 1.87 -1.39 -18.49
CA ALA A 105 0.72 -0.83 -19.22
C ALA A 105 0.06 -1.83 -20.18
N LYS A 106 0.86 -2.73 -20.78
CA LYS A 106 0.38 -3.75 -21.73
C LYS A 106 -0.37 -4.89 -21.03
N ASP A 107 0.16 -5.39 -19.91
CA ASP A 107 -0.36 -6.58 -19.24
C ASP A 107 -1.32 -6.26 -18.08
N PHE A 108 -2.19 -5.26 -18.25
CA PHE A 108 -3.08 -4.82 -17.16
C PHE A 108 -4.20 -5.84 -16.87
N SER A 109 -4.14 -6.48 -15.70
CA SER A 109 -5.31 -7.07 -15.05
C SER A 109 -5.33 -6.68 -13.57
N LEU A 110 -6.49 -6.27 -13.07
CA LEU A 110 -6.69 -6.09 -11.64
C LEU A 110 -6.74 -7.46 -10.95
N THR A 111 -5.83 -7.70 -10.02
CA THR A 111 -5.74 -8.97 -9.29
C THR A 111 -6.57 -8.92 -7.99
N PRO A 112 -6.98 -10.07 -7.44
CA PRO A 112 -7.65 -10.10 -6.14
C PRO A 112 -6.80 -9.46 -5.03
N ASN A 113 -5.49 -9.68 -5.03
CA ASN A 113 -4.57 -9.07 -4.05
C ASN A 113 -4.54 -7.53 -4.17
N GLU A 114 -4.56 -6.98 -5.38
CA GLU A 114 -4.67 -5.53 -5.60
C GLU A 114 -5.99 -4.97 -5.08
N LEU A 115 -7.09 -5.68 -5.29
CA LEU A 115 -8.40 -5.28 -4.79
C LEU A 115 -8.44 -5.30 -3.25
N THR A 116 -7.93 -6.36 -2.63
CA THR A 116 -7.82 -6.43 -1.16
C THR A 116 -6.94 -5.32 -0.62
N TYR A 117 -5.83 -5.02 -1.28
CA TYR A 117 -4.96 -3.91 -0.88
C TYR A 117 -5.65 -2.55 -1.00
N ILE A 118 -6.40 -2.31 -2.07
CA ILE A 118 -7.23 -1.11 -2.25
C ILE A 118 -8.24 -0.97 -1.10
N LEU A 119 -8.90 -2.06 -0.71
CA LEU A 119 -9.85 -2.04 0.41
C LEU A 119 -9.16 -1.68 1.74
N ILE A 120 -7.96 -2.23 2.00
CA ILE A 120 -7.16 -1.88 3.18
C ILE A 120 -6.83 -0.38 3.19
N LEU A 121 -6.40 0.18 2.05
CA LEU A 121 -6.10 1.61 1.93
C LEU A 121 -7.35 2.49 2.13
N ALA A 122 -8.48 2.08 1.57
CA ALA A 122 -9.75 2.78 1.75
C ALA A 122 -10.18 2.78 3.23
N SER A 123 -10.10 1.64 3.91
CA SER A 123 -10.38 1.56 5.35
C SER A 123 -9.43 2.46 6.16
N ALA A 124 -8.14 2.47 5.83
CA ALA A 124 -7.15 3.34 6.49
C ALA A 124 -7.50 4.82 6.31
N ALA A 125 -7.80 5.25 5.08
CA ALA A 125 -8.18 6.62 4.77
C ALA A 125 -9.48 7.04 5.49
N LEU A 126 -10.47 6.13 5.59
CA LEU A 126 -11.70 6.39 6.34
C LEU A 126 -11.44 6.56 7.84
N ILE A 127 -10.64 5.69 8.45
CA ILE A 127 -10.29 5.81 9.88
C ILE A 127 -9.54 7.12 10.15
N GLN A 128 -8.60 7.50 9.27
CA GLN A 128 -7.87 8.76 9.39
C GLN A 128 -8.81 9.97 9.25
N THR A 129 -9.72 9.94 8.27
CA THR A 129 -10.71 11.00 8.06
C THR A 129 -11.66 11.11 9.25
N ALA A 130 -12.14 9.98 9.78
CA ALA A 130 -13.00 9.95 10.95
C ALA A 130 -12.29 10.47 12.22
N SER A 131 -11.00 10.13 12.39
CA SER A 131 -10.16 10.67 13.48
C SER A 131 -9.98 12.19 13.37
N LEU A 132 -9.81 12.69 12.14
CA LEU A 132 -9.72 14.13 11.87
C LEU A 132 -11.04 14.85 12.19
N ILE A 133 -12.17 14.28 11.77
CA ILE A 133 -13.51 14.79 12.02
C ILE A 133 -13.80 14.83 13.53
N GLU A 134 -13.54 13.73 14.25
CA GLU A 134 -13.75 13.65 15.69
C GLU A 134 -12.91 14.68 16.46
N ARG A 135 -11.65 14.88 16.04
CA ARG A 135 -10.79 15.93 16.59
C ARG A 135 -11.30 17.34 16.26
N GLY A 136 -11.86 17.53 15.07
CA GLY A 136 -12.51 18.79 14.66
C GLY A 136 -13.73 19.10 15.52
N PHE A 137 -14.61 18.11 15.73
CA PHE A 137 -15.77 18.24 16.62
C PHE A 137 -15.35 18.60 18.04
N ARG A 138 -14.37 17.89 18.63
CA ARG A 138 -13.90 18.22 20.00
C ARG A 138 -13.44 19.68 20.12
N LYS A 139 -12.75 20.21 19.11
CA LYS A 139 -12.32 21.62 19.11
C LYS A 139 -13.48 22.62 19.03
N LEU A 140 -14.61 22.21 18.49
CA LEU A 140 -15.79 23.07 18.28
C LEU A 140 -16.83 22.94 19.41
N THR A 141 -16.91 21.78 20.06
CA THR A 141 -18.02 21.45 20.97
C THR A 141 -17.58 21.09 22.39
N ASP A 142 -16.28 21.05 22.69
CA ASP A 142 -15.69 20.52 23.94
C ASP A 142 -16.19 19.10 24.31
N PHE A 143 -16.78 18.39 23.34
CA PHE A 143 -17.30 17.04 23.52
C PHE A 143 -16.15 16.08 23.78
N ASN A 144 -16.18 15.41 24.94
CA ASN A 144 -15.02 14.75 25.51
C ASN A 144 -14.71 13.32 25.01
N PRO A 145 -15.68 12.47 24.60
CA PRO A 145 -15.32 11.11 24.21
C PRO A 145 -14.75 11.07 22.79
N MET A 146 -13.55 10.49 22.69
CA MET A 146 -12.77 10.29 21.46
C MET A 146 -12.70 8.78 21.17
N PHE A 147 -13.72 8.20 20.55
CA PHE A 147 -13.81 6.77 20.30
C PHE A 147 -12.85 6.31 19.20
N ILE A 148 -12.88 6.97 18.04
CA ILE A 148 -12.10 6.56 16.86
C ILE A 148 -10.64 6.95 17.04
N TYR A 149 -10.39 8.15 17.57
CA TYR A 149 -9.05 8.62 17.88
C TYR A 149 -8.33 7.70 18.89
N ASN A 150 -9.02 7.19 19.93
CA ASN A 150 -8.42 6.27 20.90
C ASN A 150 -8.20 4.86 20.31
N ALA A 151 -9.07 4.42 19.41
CA ALA A 151 -8.92 3.13 18.71
C ALA A 151 -7.90 3.19 17.55
N TYR A 152 -7.51 4.40 17.11
CA TYR A 152 -6.67 4.63 15.93
C TYR A 152 -5.39 3.77 15.89
N PRO A 153 -4.56 3.70 16.95
CA PRO A 153 -3.31 2.92 16.89
C PRO A 153 -3.58 1.43 16.65
N SER A 154 -4.58 0.87 17.34
CA SER A 154 -4.95 -0.54 17.21
C SER A 154 -5.51 -0.86 15.83
N LEU A 155 -6.40 0.00 15.30
CA LEU A 155 -6.97 -0.18 13.97
C LEU A 155 -5.90 -0.10 12.87
N MET A 156 -4.98 0.86 12.97
CA MET A 156 -3.87 0.99 12.02
C MET A 156 -2.90 -0.19 12.10
N HIS A 157 -2.68 -0.74 13.29
CA HIS A 157 -1.87 -1.93 13.46
C HIS A 157 -2.49 -3.16 12.77
N ILE A 158 -3.81 -3.38 12.94
CA ILE A 158 -4.54 -4.45 12.26
C ILE A 158 -4.45 -4.30 10.74
N LEU A 159 -4.68 -3.09 10.20
CA LEU A 159 -4.56 -2.82 8.78
C LEU A 159 -3.14 -3.04 8.25
N THR A 160 -2.13 -2.73 9.07
CA THR A 160 -0.73 -3.01 8.74
C THR A 160 -0.50 -4.51 8.61
N ILE A 161 -0.93 -5.32 9.59
CA ILE A 161 -0.82 -6.79 9.52
C ILE A 161 -1.55 -7.34 8.28
N LEU A 162 -2.77 -6.89 8.00
CA LEU A 162 -3.52 -7.30 6.81
C LEU A 162 -2.76 -6.96 5.52
N SER A 163 -2.15 -5.76 5.46
CA SER A 163 -1.34 -5.35 4.32
C SER A 163 -0.13 -6.28 4.11
N VAL A 164 0.51 -6.73 5.19
CA VAL A 164 1.63 -7.68 5.16
C VAL A 164 1.16 -9.03 4.59
N LEU A 165 0.02 -9.53 5.05
CA LEU A 165 -0.54 -10.80 4.56
C LEU A 165 -0.86 -10.75 3.07
N VAL A 166 -1.40 -9.63 2.58
CA VAL A 166 -1.65 -9.43 1.14
C VAL A 166 -0.35 -9.42 0.34
N VAL A 167 0.69 -8.77 0.86
CA VAL A 167 2.02 -8.77 0.22
C VAL A 167 2.60 -10.20 0.16
N PHE A 168 2.49 -10.98 1.24
CA PHE A 168 2.91 -12.39 1.23
C PHE A 168 2.12 -13.22 0.23
N SER A 169 0.80 -13.04 0.17
CA SER A 169 -0.06 -13.71 -0.82
C SER A 169 0.39 -13.40 -2.24
N LEU A 170 0.70 -12.14 -2.50
CA LEU A 170 1.22 -11.68 -3.79
C LEU A 170 2.59 -12.29 -4.15
N VAL A 171 3.49 -12.43 -3.18
CA VAL A 171 4.79 -13.11 -3.36
C VAL A 171 4.58 -14.59 -3.72
N ILE A 172 3.68 -15.27 -3.00
CA ILE A 172 3.37 -16.69 -3.24
C ILE A 172 2.78 -16.88 -4.64
N ASP A 173 1.84 -16.03 -5.04
CA ASP A 173 1.23 -16.09 -6.36
C ASP A 173 2.25 -15.84 -7.47
N ALA A 174 3.18 -14.91 -7.24
CA ALA A 174 4.27 -14.61 -8.16
C ALA A 174 5.23 -15.80 -8.29
N TYR A 175 5.63 -16.40 -7.17
CA TYR A 175 6.49 -17.60 -7.15
C TYR A 175 5.84 -18.78 -7.87
N ARG A 176 4.52 -18.97 -7.70
CA ARG A 176 3.74 -20.02 -8.38
C ARG A 176 3.49 -19.74 -9.87
N GLY A 177 3.81 -18.54 -10.36
CA GLY A 177 3.63 -18.15 -11.76
C GLY A 177 2.16 -17.98 -12.18
N PHE A 178 1.25 -17.74 -11.21
CA PHE A 178 -0.20 -17.60 -11.49
C PHE A 178 -0.51 -16.49 -12.49
N TYR A 179 0.34 -15.46 -12.55
CA TYR A 179 0.16 -14.29 -13.42
C TYR A 179 1.02 -14.34 -14.70
N THR A 180 1.86 -15.36 -14.87
CA THR A 180 2.72 -15.53 -16.07
C THR A 180 2.08 -16.43 -17.13
N ARG A 181 1.07 -17.23 -16.76
CA ARG A 181 0.51 -18.33 -17.59
C ARG A 181 -0.56 -17.93 -18.61
N ARG A 182 -0.97 -16.66 -18.70
CA ARG A 182 -2.03 -16.25 -19.64
C ARG A 182 -1.62 -16.26 -21.11
N ASP A 183 -0.32 -16.26 -21.40
CA ASP A 183 0.19 -16.28 -22.79
C ASP A 183 0.43 -17.69 -23.36
N SER A 184 0.51 -18.73 -22.51
CA SER A 184 0.75 -20.09 -22.98
C SER A 184 -0.51 -20.83 -23.44
N THR A 185 -1.69 -20.49 -22.89
CA THR A 185 -2.94 -21.19 -23.20
C THR A 185 -3.69 -20.62 -24.41
N SER A 186 -3.34 -19.43 -24.89
CA SER A 186 -3.90 -18.85 -26.12
C SER A 186 -3.18 -19.31 -27.39
N ARG A 187 -1.99 -19.92 -27.26
CA ARG A 187 -1.21 -20.48 -28.38
C ARG A 187 -1.38 -21.99 -28.58
N SER A 188 -1.97 -22.72 -27.62
CA SER A 188 -2.24 -24.16 -27.79
C SER A 188 -3.63 -24.48 -28.31
N SER A 189 -4.48 -23.47 -28.53
CA SER A 189 -5.80 -23.62 -29.17
C SER A 189 -5.78 -23.27 -30.67
N SER A 190 -4.58 -23.07 -31.24
CA SER A 190 -4.36 -22.74 -32.65
C SER A 190 -3.37 -23.69 -33.34
N MET A 191 -3.25 -24.92 -32.85
CA MET A 191 -2.55 -26.02 -33.51
C MET A 191 -3.46 -27.25 -33.55
#